data_AF-A0A4C1T865-F1
#
_entry.id   AF-A0A4C1T865-F1
#
_cell.length_a   1.000
_cell.length_b   1.000
_cell.length_c   1.000
_cell.angle_alpha   90.00
_cell.angle_beta   90.00
_cell.angle_gamma   90.00
#
_symmetry.space_group_name_H-M   'P 1'
#
loop_
_entity.id
_entity.type
_entity.pdbx_description
1 polymer ?
#
loop_
_entity_poly.entity_id
_entity_poly.type
_entity_poly.pdbx_seq_one_letter_code
_entity_poly.pdbx_strand_id
1 'polypeptide(L)'
;MIWPSLELKTTYLKELNLELKEKSDLSKEVINGKSYKNDSNIISYADIAKSDKANTRKIIPNVLIKAINKNNLDALNQVKRQLLGDITVTVKKLLTNKTGDVSTKCKNKEDVDRAKTLLSNKLKDGYQVEVQSLKAPRFKMLDVQNDLSLDDLMRTSRTETQRC
;
A
#
# COMPACT_ATOMS: atom_id res chain seq x y z
N MET A 1 43.35 -2.25 58.08
CA MET A 1 43.56 -3.03 56.84
C MET A 1 42.37 -2.77 55.90
N ILE A 2 42.55 -1.95 54.85
CA ILE A 2 41.49 -1.52 53.90
C ILE A 2 41.85 -1.97 52.47
N TRP A 3 42.42 -3.16 52.32
CA TRP A 3 42.93 -3.67 51.05
C TRP A 3 41.95 -4.58 50.28
N PRO A 4 41.19 -5.49 50.93
CA PRO A 4 40.34 -6.44 50.19
C PRO A 4 39.21 -5.76 49.40
N SER A 5 38.66 -4.67 49.93
CA SER A 5 37.57 -3.92 49.30
C SER A 5 38.02 -3.14 48.07
N LEU A 6 39.26 -2.65 48.05
CA LEU A 6 39.81 -1.92 46.92
C LEU A 6 40.13 -2.86 45.76
N GLU A 7 40.69 -4.03 46.05
CA GLU A 7 40.96 -5.09 45.07
C GLU A 7 39.67 -5.57 44.40
N LEU A 8 38.62 -5.88 45.18
CA LEU A 8 37.31 -6.26 44.65
C LEU A 8 36.69 -5.19 43.75
N LYS A 9 36.83 -3.92 44.12
CA LYS A 9 36.33 -2.81 43.28
C LYS A 9 37.11 -2.71 41.97
N THR A 10 38.43 -2.93 42.02
CA THR A 10 39.27 -2.87 40.82
C THR A 10 39.05 -4.04 39.87
N THR A 11 38.77 -5.25 40.37
CA THR A 11 38.44 -6.41 39.54
C THR A 11 37.08 -6.21 38.86
N TYR A 12 36.08 -5.76 39.60
CA TYR A 12 34.75 -5.47 39.05
C TYR A 12 34.78 -4.39 37.95
N LEU A 13 35.59 -3.32 38.15
CA LEU A 13 35.77 -2.28 37.14
C LEU A 13 36.47 -2.80 35.87
N LYS A 14 37.37 -3.78 35.98
CA LYS A 14 38.01 -4.40 34.80
C LYS A 14 37.01 -5.24 34.01
N GLU A 15 36.14 -5.97 34.70
CA GLU A 15 35.11 -6.82 34.10
C GLU A 15 34.07 -5.97 33.34
N LEU A 16 33.56 -4.89 33.94
CA LEU A 16 32.65 -3.96 33.27
C LEU A 16 33.30 -3.30 32.04
N ASN A 17 34.58 -2.94 32.10
CA ASN A 17 35.29 -2.38 30.95
C ASN A 17 35.47 -3.40 29.84
N LEU A 18 35.66 -4.68 30.16
CA LEU A 18 35.74 -5.75 29.18
C LEU A 18 34.40 -5.92 28.45
N GLU A 19 33.29 -5.99 29.19
CA GLU A 19 31.94 -6.14 28.64
C GLU A 19 31.55 -4.94 27.76
N LEU A 20 31.89 -3.72 28.19
CA LEU A 20 31.67 -2.50 27.40
C LEU A 20 32.46 -2.53 26.10
N LYS A 21 33.69 -3.04 26.13
CA LYS A 21 34.53 -3.15 24.93
C LYS A 21 33.97 -4.17 23.96
N GLU A 22 33.56 -5.35 24.43
CA GLU A 22 32.92 -6.38 23.60
C GLU A 22 31.63 -5.86 22.94
N LYS A 23 30.76 -5.19 23.69
CA LYS A 23 29.53 -4.58 23.13
C LYS A 23 29.82 -3.49 22.12
N SER A 24 30.84 -2.66 22.37
CA SER A 24 31.30 -1.64 21.42
C SER A 24 31.76 -2.29 20.11
N ASP A 25 32.53 -3.37 20.19
CA ASP A 25 33.11 -4.02 19.03
C ASP A 25 32.03 -4.77 18.22
N LEU A 26 31.06 -5.42 18.87
CA LEU A 26 29.85 -5.96 18.21
C LEU A 26 29.03 -4.86 17.52
N SER A 27 28.88 -3.68 18.14
CA SER A 27 28.14 -2.57 17.54
C SER A 27 28.85 -2.02 16.29
N LYS A 28 30.19 -1.91 16.35
CA LYS A 28 31.00 -1.57 15.17
C LYS A 28 30.90 -2.63 14.09
N GLU A 29 30.85 -3.91 14.46
CA GLU A 29 30.65 -5.02 13.51
C GLU A 29 29.26 -4.98 12.86
N VAL A 30 28.19 -4.63 13.58
CA VAL A 30 26.85 -4.43 13.00
C VAL A 30 26.81 -3.22 12.06
N ILE A 31 27.49 -2.14 12.42
CA ILE A 31 27.57 -0.92 11.60
C ILE A 31 28.41 -1.17 10.33
N ASN A 32 29.56 -1.85 10.47
CA ASN A 32 30.46 -2.19 9.36
C ASN A 32 29.98 -3.40 8.56
N GLY A 33 29.15 -4.27 9.16
CA GLY A 33 28.48 -5.43 8.59
C GLY A 33 27.31 -5.07 7.67
N LYS A 34 27.03 -3.77 7.45
CA LYS A 34 26.27 -3.28 6.30
C LYS A 34 26.93 -3.58 4.94
N SER A 35 28.02 -4.33 4.92
CA SER A 35 28.65 -4.88 3.72
C SER A 35 28.70 -6.43 3.73
N TYR A 36 27.63 -7.11 4.17
CA TYR A 36 27.34 -8.40 3.55
C TYR A 36 26.91 -8.14 2.11
N LYS A 37 27.85 -8.45 1.22
CA LYS A 37 27.78 -8.43 -0.23
C LYS A 37 26.35 -8.74 -0.73
N ASN A 38 25.81 -7.79 -1.47
CA ASN A 38 25.09 -8.00 -2.73
C ASN A 38 24.29 -9.32 -2.84
N ASP A 39 23.12 -9.36 -2.22
CA ASP A 39 21.96 -9.86 -2.97
C ASP A 39 21.27 -8.63 -3.54
N SER A 40 21.57 -8.32 -4.81
CA SER A 40 21.02 -7.20 -5.59
C SER A 40 19.50 -7.26 -5.81
N ASN A 41 18.78 -8.12 -5.07
CA ASN A 41 17.35 -8.33 -5.15
C ASN A 41 16.58 -8.09 -3.85
N ILE A 42 17.24 -7.80 -2.72
CA ILE A 42 16.50 -7.48 -1.49
C ILE A 42 16.19 -5.97 -1.47
N ILE A 43 15.09 -5.62 -2.12
CA ILE A 43 14.52 -4.28 -2.06
C ILE A 43 13.95 -4.10 -0.64
N SER A 44 14.51 -3.18 0.14
CA SER A 44 13.96 -2.82 1.46
C SER A 44 12.52 -2.34 1.31
N TYR A 45 11.64 -2.69 2.26
CA TYR A 45 10.27 -2.15 2.31
C TYR A 45 10.23 -0.62 2.19
N ALA A 46 11.22 0.07 2.76
CA ALA A 46 11.33 1.52 2.64
C ALA A 46 11.63 1.97 1.20
N ASP A 47 12.35 1.19 0.42
CA ASP A 47 12.70 1.49 -0.98
C ASP A 47 11.57 1.06 -1.95
N ILE A 48 10.81 0.01 -1.61
CA ILE A 48 9.52 -0.29 -2.24
C ILE A 48 8.54 0.87 -2.03
N ALA A 49 8.40 1.36 -0.78
CA ALA A 49 7.50 2.47 -0.47
C ALA A 49 7.91 3.80 -1.14
N LYS A 50 9.21 4.05 -1.33
CA LYS A 50 9.70 5.24 -2.06
C LYS A 50 9.47 5.14 -3.56
N SER A 51 9.65 3.96 -4.17
CA SER A 51 9.36 3.74 -5.59
C SER A 51 7.86 3.81 -5.91
N ASP A 52 7.01 3.49 -4.93
CA ASP A 52 5.55 3.60 -5.04
C ASP A 52 5.03 5.06 -5.06
N LYS A 53 5.90 6.08 -4.91
CA LYS A 53 5.52 7.48 -5.14
C LYS A 53 4.97 7.73 -6.55
N ALA A 54 5.33 6.91 -7.54
CA ALA A 54 4.76 6.97 -8.89
C ALA A 54 3.32 6.44 -8.99
N ASN A 55 2.84 5.72 -7.97
CA ASN A 55 1.58 4.96 -7.93
C ASN A 55 0.52 5.56 -7.00
N THR A 56 0.81 6.66 -6.31
CA THR A 56 -0.22 7.52 -5.67
C THR A 56 -1.07 8.28 -6.70
N ARG A 57 -1.14 7.80 -7.96
CA ARG A 57 -2.03 8.36 -8.97
C ARG A 57 -3.44 8.15 -8.49
N LYS A 58 -4.14 9.26 -8.23
CA LYS A 58 -5.58 9.28 -7.93
C LYS A 58 -6.28 8.32 -8.89
N ILE A 59 -6.88 7.26 -8.36
CA ILE A 59 -7.57 6.27 -9.19
C ILE A 59 -8.83 6.96 -9.72
N ILE A 60 -8.89 7.11 -11.04
CA ILE A 60 -10.03 7.72 -11.72
C ILE A 60 -10.97 6.57 -12.11
N PRO A 61 -12.19 6.51 -11.56
CA PRO A 61 -13.14 5.47 -11.91
C PRO A 61 -13.62 5.63 -13.35
N ASN A 62 -13.99 4.51 -13.98
CA ASN A 62 -14.56 4.54 -15.32
C ASN A 62 -16.07 4.80 -15.25
N VAL A 63 -16.62 5.48 -16.25
CA VAL A 63 -18.07 5.52 -16.47
C VAL A 63 -18.44 4.29 -17.28
N LEU A 64 -19.52 3.62 -16.91
CA LEU A 64 -20.01 2.40 -17.54
C LEU A 64 -21.43 2.64 -18.03
N ILE A 65 -21.69 2.30 -19.29
CA ILE A 65 -22.97 2.46 -19.97
C ILE A 65 -23.47 1.08 -20.38
N LYS A 66 -24.59 0.66 -19.79
CA LYS A 66 -25.26 -0.62 -20.04
C LYS A 66 -26.57 -0.36 -20.77
N ALA A 67 -26.91 -1.10 -21.81
CA ALA A 67 -28.27 -1.01 -22.37
C ALA A 67 -29.28 -1.63 -21.41
N ILE A 68 -30.44 -0.99 -21.31
CA ILE A 68 -31.58 -1.49 -20.54
C ILE A 68 -32.20 -2.69 -21.25
N ASN A 69 -32.38 -2.56 -22.57
CA ASN A 69 -32.87 -3.61 -23.45
C ASN A 69 -31.66 -4.18 -24.19
N LYS A 70 -31.43 -5.50 -24.16
CA LYS A 70 -30.20 -6.23 -24.60
C LYS A 70 -29.67 -5.95 -26.03
N ASN A 71 -30.20 -4.97 -26.75
CA ASN A 71 -29.73 -4.47 -28.03
C ASN A 71 -28.55 -3.49 -27.84
N ASN A 72 -27.35 -4.04 -27.75
CA ASN A 72 -26.10 -3.29 -27.57
C ASN A 72 -25.35 -2.96 -28.89
N LEU A 73 -25.91 -3.31 -30.05
CA LEU A 73 -25.15 -3.34 -31.32
C LEU A 73 -24.55 -1.98 -31.73
N ASP A 74 -25.21 -0.87 -31.37
CA ASP A 74 -24.78 0.49 -31.73
C ASP A 74 -24.41 1.37 -30.51
N ALA A 75 -24.35 0.80 -29.31
CA ALA A 75 -24.12 1.53 -28.06
C ALA A 75 -22.84 2.38 -28.10
N LEU A 76 -21.76 1.82 -28.67
CA LEU A 76 -20.48 2.52 -28.79
C LEU A 76 -20.56 3.77 -29.65
N ASN A 77 -21.24 3.69 -30.81
CA ASN A 77 -21.34 4.82 -31.72
C ASN A 77 -22.22 5.91 -31.13
N GLN A 78 -23.31 5.56 -30.45
CA GLN A 78 -24.17 6.52 -29.77
C GLN A 78 -23.40 7.26 -28.66
N VAL A 79 -22.71 6.52 -27.79
CA VAL A 79 -21.88 7.13 -26.72
C VAL A 79 -20.79 8.02 -27.33
N LYS A 80 -20.13 7.58 -28.40
CA LYS A 80 -19.09 8.36 -29.09
C LYS A 80 -19.66 9.66 -29.68
N ARG A 81 -20.85 9.64 -30.30
CA ARG A 81 -21.50 10.85 -30.84
C ARG A 81 -21.82 11.85 -29.74
N GLN A 82 -22.36 11.39 -28.60
CA GLN A 82 -22.68 12.29 -27.48
C GLN A 82 -21.43 12.92 -26.87
N LEU A 83 -20.34 12.16 -26.76
CA LEU A 83 -19.07 12.66 -26.21
C LEU A 83 -18.31 13.57 -27.19
N LEU A 84 -18.42 13.35 -28.51
CA LEU A 84 -17.83 14.24 -29.51
C LEU A 84 -18.61 15.54 -29.67
N GLY A 85 -19.92 15.51 -29.42
CA GLY A 85 -20.78 16.70 -29.50
C GLY A 85 -20.58 17.68 -28.34
N ASP A 86 -19.90 17.27 -27.27
CA ASP A 86 -19.67 18.09 -26.08
C ASP A 86 -18.16 18.24 -25.79
N ILE A 87 -17.65 19.46 -25.94
CA ILE A 87 -16.23 19.80 -25.75
C ILE A 87 -15.84 19.81 -24.25
N THR A 88 -16.83 19.85 -23.34
CA THR A 88 -16.58 20.00 -21.90
C THR A 88 -16.08 18.72 -21.21
N VAL A 89 -16.23 17.56 -21.87
CA VAL A 89 -15.87 16.24 -21.31
C VAL A 89 -14.64 15.70 -22.00
N THR A 90 -13.51 15.64 -21.29
CA THR A 90 -12.29 15.09 -21.88
C THR A 90 -12.15 13.59 -21.65
N VAL A 91 -12.40 12.82 -22.70
CA VAL A 91 -12.31 11.35 -22.68
C VAL A 91 -10.94 10.88 -23.16
N LYS A 92 -10.34 9.96 -22.40
CA LYS A 92 -9.05 9.33 -22.75
C LYS A 92 -9.25 8.12 -23.66
N LYS A 93 -10.24 7.27 -23.37
CA LYS A 93 -10.49 6.04 -24.12
C LYS A 93 -11.92 5.56 -23.94
N LEU A 94 -12.54 5.06 -25.00
CA LEU A 94 -13.74 4.23 -24.93
C LEU A 94 -13.35 2.77 -25.11
N LEU A 95 -14.03 1.89 -24.37
CA LEU A 95 -13.86 0.44 -24.42
C LEU A 95 -15.24 -0.20 -24.51
N THR A 96 -15.34 -1.33 -25.19
CA THR A 96 -16.53 -2.19 -25.17
C THR A 96 -16.17 -3.52 -24.55
N ASN A 97 -17.08 -4.10 -23.78
CA ASN A 97 -16.93 -5.45 -23.26
C ASN A 97 -17.63 -6.48 -24.17
N LYS A 98 -17.47 -7.77 -23.86
CA LYS A 98 -18.08 -8.87 -24.63
C LYS A 98 -19.61 -8.87 -24.60
N THR A 99 -20.21 -8.25 -23.59
CA THR A 99 -21.68 -8.08 -23.46
C THR A 99 -22.20 -6.87 -24.23
N GLY A 100 -21.30 -6.06 -24.82
CA GLY A 100 -21.63 -4.87 -25.60
C GLY A 100 -21.80 -3.59 -24.77
N ASP A 101 -21.55 -3.64 -23.47
CA ASP A 101 -21.53 -2.46 -22.61
C ASP A 101 -20.31 -1.59 -22.93
N VAL A 102 -20.49 -0.29 -22.83
CA VAL A 102 -19.47 0.70 -23.14
C VAL A 102 -18.87 1.22 -21.84
N SER A 103 -17.55 1.32 -21.77
CA SER A 103 -16.82 1.92 -20.66
C SER A 103 -15.98 3.09 -21.13
N THR A 104 -16.12 4.22 -20.45
CA THR A 104 -15.47 5.49 -20.76
C THR A 104 -14.42 5.80 -19.70
N LYS A 105 -13.15 5.89 -20.13
CA LYS A 105 -12.02 6.32 -19.31
C LYS A 105 -11.84 7.83 -19.43
N CYS A 106 -11.98 8.54 -18.32
CA CYS A 106 -11.80 9.99 -18.25
C CYS A 106 -10.36 10.36 -17.83
N LYS A 107 -9.94 11.61 -18.10
CA LYS A 107 -8.59 12.08 -17.72
C LYS A 107 -8.47 12.47 -16.24
N ASN A 108 -9.55 12.94 -15.63
CA ASN A 108 -9.60 13.35 -14.22
C ASN A 108 -10.98 12.98 -13.62
N LYS A 109 -11.15 13.22 -12.32
CA LYS A 109 -12.40 12.90 -11.59
C LYS A 109 -13.56 13.82 -12.00
N GLU A 110 -13.31 15.09 -12.26
CA GLU A 110 -14.35 16.06 -12.65
C GLU A 110 -14.98 15.69 -14.00
N ASP A 111 -14.16 15.21 -14.95
CA ASP A 111 -14.61 14.68 -16.23
C ASP A 111 -15.48 13.44 -16.04
N VAL A 112 -15.26 12.61 -15.00
CA VAL A 112 -16.14 11.47 -14.69
C VAL A 112 -17.53 11.98 -14.32
N ASP A 113 -17.61 12.97 -13.44
CA ASP A 113 -18.89 13.50 -12.97
C ASP A 113 -19.63 14.24 -14.09
N ARG A 114 -18.91 15.01 -14.92
CA ARG A 114 -19.45 15.63 -16.13
C ARG A 114 -19.93 14.59 -17.14
N ALA A 115 -19.11 13.60 -17.47
CA ALA A 115 -19.46 12.52 -18.40
C ALA A 115 -20.68 11.73 -17.92
N LYS A 116 -20.73 11.40 -16.62
CA LYS A 116 -21.87 10.70 -16.01
C LYS A 116 -23.15 11.50 -16.20
N THR A 117 -23.12 12.78 -15.86
CA THR A 117 -24.30 13.67 -15.96
C THR A 117 -24.76 13.83 -17.40
N LEU A 118 -23.83 14.12 -18.31
CA LEU A 118 -24.10 14.25 -19.75
C LEU A 118 -24.75 12.99 -20.32
N LEU A 119 -24.10 11.85 -20.14
CA LEU A 119 -24.55 10.58 -20.72
C LEU A 119 -25.85 10.10 -20.08
N SER A 120 -26.03 10.30 -18.77
CA SER A 120 -27.29 9.98 -18.09
C SER A 120 -28.45 10.81 -18.65
N ASN A 121 -28.23 12.09 -18.93
CA ASN A 121 -29.27 12.97 -19.48
C ASN A 121 -29.58 12.67 -20.95
N LYS A 122 -28.55 12.39 -21.76
CA LYS A 122 -28.69 12.17 -23.21
C LYS A 122 -29.12 10.76 -23.59
N LEU A 123 -28.83 9.76 -22.75
CA LEU A 123 -29.08 8.33 -23.05
C LEU A 123 -30.12 7.69 -22.10
N LYS A 124 -30.84 8.49 -21.32
CA LYS A 124 -31.80 8.05 -20.29
C LYS A 124 -32.82 7.00 -20.77
N ASP A 125 -33.24 7.06 -22.03
CA ASP A 125 -34.37 6.26 -22.55
C ASP A 125 -33.97 4.84 -22.98
N GLY A 126 -32.66 4.55 -23.07
CA GLY A 126 -32.16 3.25 -23.54
C GLY A 126 -31.00 2.67 -22.74
N TYR A 127 -30.32 3.48 -21.93
CA TYR A 127 -29.10 3.09 -21.26
C TYR A 127 -29.08 3.49 -19.78
N GLN A 128 -28.54 2.60 -18.97
CA GLN A 128 -28.18 2.86 -17.59
C GLN A 128 -26.70 3.26 -17.52
N VAL A 129 -26.45 4.45 -16.95
CA VAL A 129 -25.10 5.00 -16.80
C VAL A 129 -24.68 4.94 -15.33
N GLU A 130 -23.58 4.25 -15.06
CA GLU A 130 -23.05 4.02 -13.71
C GLU A 130 -21.57 4.41 -13.64
N VAL A 131 -21.11 4.83 -12.46
CA VAL A 131 -19.68 4.99 -12.21
C VAL A 131 -19.17 3.69 -11.61
N GLN A 132 -18.14 3.12 -12.21
CA GLN A 132 -17.56 1.86 -11.76
C GLN A 132 -16.99 2.02 -10.35
N SER A 133 -17.45 1.18 -9.42
CA SER A 133 -16.88 1.10 -8.08
C SER A 133 -15.48 0.48 -8.15
N LEU A 134 -14.52 1.18 -7.56
CA LEU A 134 -13.15 0.70 -7.44
C LEU A 134 -13.08 -0.26 -6.25
N LYS A 135 -12.61 -1.48 -6.46
CA LYS A 135 -12.36 -2.42 -5.35
C LYS A 135 -11.06 -2.02 -4.66
N ALA A 136 -11.12 -1.84 -3.34
CA ALA A 136 -9.92 -1.66 -2.54
C ALA A 136 -9.01 -2.90 -2.67
N PRO A 137 -7.68 -2.73 -2.61
CA PRO A 137 -6.76 -3.85 -2.54
C PRO A 137 -7.14 -4.76 -1.38
N ARG A 138 -7.20 -6.07 -1.62
CA ARG A 138 -7.41 -7.06 -0.58
C ARG A 138 -6.04 -7.61 -0.17
N PHE A 139 -5.64 -7.35 1.06
CA PHE A 139 -4.45 -7.96 1.64
C PHE A 139 -4.82 -9.28 2.32
N LYS A 140 -4.01 -10.31 2.11
CA LYS A 140 -4.04 -11.56 2.88
C LYS A 140 -2.73 -11.63 3.63
N MET A 141 -2.78 -11.63 4.96
CA MET A 141 -1.62 -11.96 5.78
C MET A 141 -1.60 -13.48 5.95
N LEU A 142 -0.49 -14.10 5.57
CA LEU A 142 -0.19 -15.52 5.76
C LEU A 142 1.01 -15.61 6.72
N ASP A 143 1.12 -16.69 7.48
CA ASP A 143 2.17 -16.91 8.49
C ASP A 143 2.29 -15.82 9.55
N VAL A 144 1.27 -15.69 10.40
CA VAL A 144 1.48 -15.09 11.72
C VAL A 144 2.14 -16.16 12.60
N GLN A 145 3.46 -16.32 12.46
CA GLN A 145 4.25 -17.09 13.41
C GLN A 145 4.45 -16.24 14.68
N ASN A 146 3.91 -16.72 15.79
CA ASN A 146 4.22 -16.21 17.10
C ASN A 146 5.34 -17.07 17.67
N ASP A 147 6.60 -16.67 17.43
CA ASP A 147 7.77 -17.36 17.98
C ASP A 147 7.94 -17.13 19.50
N LEU A 148 7.01 -16.38 20.12
CA LEU A 148 7.02 -16.09 21.54
C LEU A 148 6.47 -17.30 22.32
N SER A 149 7.33 -17.93 23.11
CA SER A 149 6.92 -18.98 24.02
C SER A 149 5.94 -18.44 25.08
N LEU A 150 5.04 -19.29 25.58
CA LEU A 150 4.12 -18.91 26.65
C LEU A 150 4.89 -18.41 27.90
N ASP A 151 6.08 -18.97 28.15
CA ASP A 151 6.96 -18.54 29.24
C ASP A 151 7.50 -17.12 29.07
N ASP A 152 7.81 -16.71 27.84
CA ASP A 152 8.27 -15.34 27.57
C ASP A 152 7.14 -14.31 27.72
N LEU A 153 5.90 -14.68 27.35
CA LEU A 153 4.68 -13.89 27.64
C LEU A 153 4.41 -13.74 29.14
N MET A 154 4.68 -14.80 29.92
CA MET A 154 4.48 -14.79 31.37
C MET A 154 5.60 -14.00 32.10
N ARG A 155 6.80 -13.89 31.52
CA ARG A 155 7.90 -13.08 32.07
C ARG A 155 7.66 -11.58 31.91
N THR A 156 7.09 -11.14 30.79
CA THR A 156 6.79 -9.71 30.55
C THR A 156 5.66 -9.21 31.45
N SER A 157 4.60 -10.01 31.64
CA SER A 157 3.52 -9.67 32.57
C SER A 157 3.95 -9.68 34.05
N ARG A 158 4.89 -10.55 34.43
CA ARG A 158 5.43 -10.60 35.81
C ARG A 158 6.40 -9.48 36.14
N THR A 159 7.15 -8.97 35.16
CA THR A 159 8.10 -7.85 35.37
C THR A 159 7.40 -6.50 35.50
N GLU A 160 6.19 -6.34 34.99
CA GLU A 160 5.35 -5.15 35.24
C GLU A 160 4.68 -5.20 36.62
N THR A 161 4.34 -6.39 37.13
CA THR A 161 3.69 -6.53 38.45
C THR A 161 4.65 -6.34 39.63
N GLN A 162 5.97 -6.34 39.40
CA GLN A 162 6.99 -6.10 40.43
C GLN A 162 7.53 -4.65 40.47
N ARG A 163 6.95 -3.73 39.69
CA ARG A 163 7.28 -2.29 39.73
C ARG A 163 6.12 -1.44 40.29
N CYS A 164 5.47 -1.91 41.34
CA CYS A 164 4.58 -1.10 42.19
C CYS A 164 4.96 -1.31 43.64
#